data_AF-A0A6I8VXM9-F1
#
_entry.id   AF-A0A6I8VXM9-F1
#
_cell.length_a   1.000
_cell.length_b   1.000
_cell.length_c   1.000
_cell.angle_alpha   90.00
_cell.angle_beta   90.00
_cell.angle_gamma   90.00
#
_symmetry.space_group_name_H-M   'P 1'
#
loop_
_entity.id
_entity.type
_entity.pdbx_description
1 polymer ?
#
loop_
_entity_poly.entity_id
_entity_poly.type
_entity_poly.pdbx_seq_one_letter_code
_entity_poly.pdbx_strand_id
1 'polypeptide(L)'
;MLSILFKTLAVVALLSLSLCTIKALQDHAKDNGDIFIINYDSFDGDVDDISTTTIAPRAADYVDFDEVMHYCNASFITPMSNVLQFNTTGALPDENDKTSMCYFHCFFEKAGLMDNYKLNADLVRKYVWPATGDSIEVCENEGKDVTNSCGRGFAIIKCVVLRALTDARNNPVV
;
A
#
# COMPACT_ATOMS: atom_id res chain seq x y z
N MET A 1 -53.60 47.41 38.17
CA MET A 1 -52.89 46.26 38.78
C MET A 1 -52.69 45.08 37.83
N LEU A 2 -53.60 44.79 36.89
CA LEU A 2 -53.44 43.63 35.98
C LEU A 2 -52.33 43.79 34.91
N SER A 3 -52.07 45.00 34.41
CA SER A 3 -51.06 45.24 33.34
C SER A 3 -49.59 45.07 33.80
N ILE A 4 -49.31 45.29 35.08
CA ILE A 4 -47.96 45.13 35.65
C ILE A 4 -47.63 43.65 35.80
N LEU A 5 -48.62 42.83 36.18
CA LEU A 5 -48.49 41.39 36.36
C LEU A 5 -48.11 40.66 35.05
N PHE A 6 -48.72 41.08 33.93
CA PHE A 6 -48.42 40.52 32.59
C PHE A 6 -47.00 40.87 32.11
N LYS A 7 -46.52 42.10 32.38
CA LYS A 7 -45.15 42.50 32.04
C LYS A 7 -44.11 41.74 32.86
N THR A 8 -44.36 41.50 34.15
CA THR A 8 -43.47 40.72 35.01
C THR A 8 -43.43 39.23 34.62
N LEU A 9 -44.56 38.62 34.22
CA LEU A 9 -44.56 37.22 33.79
C LEU A 9 -43.78 37.01 32.47
N ALA A 10 -43.88 37.94 31.52
CA ALA A 10 -43.18 37.86 30.25
C ALA A 10 -41.65 37.97 30.42
N VAL A 11 -41.19 38.83 31.32
CA VAL A 11 -39.75 39.00 31.63
C VAL A 11 -39.17 37.78 32.35
N VAL A 12 -39.93 37.16 33.26
CA VAL A 12 -39.49 35.93 33.95
C VAL A 12 -39.43 34.74 33.01
N ALA A 13 -40.35 34.62 32.04
CA ALA A 13 -40.30 33.58 31.01
C ALA A 13 -39.11 33.76 30.05
N LEU A 14 -38.75 35.00 29.68
CA LEU A 14 -37.57 35.29 28.85
C LEU A 14 -36.24 35.07 29.60
N LEU A 15 -36.21 35.28 30.92
CA LEU A 15 -35.04 34.99 31.76
C LEU A 15 -34.88 33.49 32.04
N SER A 16 -35.96 32.71 32.14
CA SER A 16 -35.84 31.24 32.32
C SER A 16 -35.41 30.50 31.05
N LEU A 17 -35.73 31.03 29.87
CA LEU A 17 -35.27 30.50 28.58
C LEU A 17 -33.80 30.83 28.28
N SER A 18 -33.19 31.80 28.97
CA SER A 18 -31.77 32.18 28.81
C SER A 18 -30.82 31.47 29.80
N LEU A 19 -31.34 30.80 30.83
CA LEU A 19 -30.52 30.00 31.76
C LEU A 19 -30.39 28.51 31.37
N CYS A 20 -31.12 28.03 30.37
CA CYS A 20 -31.11 26.62 29.95
C CYS A 20 -30.24 26.30 28.71
N THR A 21 -29.54 27.28 28.12
CA THR A 21 -28.90 27.08 26.81
C THR A 21 -27.41 27.38 26.73
N ILE A 22 -26.66 27.42 27.84
CA ILE A 22 -25.18 27.37 27.79
C ILE A 22 -24.62 26.50 28.93
N LYS A 23 -25.02 25.23 28.94
CA LYS A 23 -24.18 24.12 29.45
C LYS A 23 -23.84 23.17 28.30
N ALA A 24 -23.58 23.74 27.12
CA ALA A 24 -22.96 23.00 26.02
C ALA A 24 -21.46 22.94 26.30
N LEU A 25 -21.05 21.78 26.82
CA LEU A 25 -19.74 21.15 26.62
C LEU A 25 -18.57 22.12 26.52
N GLN A 26 -17.96 22.39 27.67
CA GLN A 26 -16.51 22.54 27.71
C GLN A 26 -15.91 21.16 27.40
N ASP A 27 -15.97 20.75 26.13
CA ASP A 27 -15.05 19.75 25.61
C ASP A 27 -13.69 20.43 25.63
N HIS A 28 -12.97 20.19 26.73
CA HIS A 28 -11.53 20.29 26.69
C HIS A 28 -11.12 19.37 25.55
N ALA A 29 -10.77 19.93 24.39
CA ALA A 29 -10.09 19.17 23.37
C ALA A 29 -8.93 18.48 24.09
N LYS A 30 -8.98 17.15 24.13
CA LYS A 30 -7.80 16.37 24.43
C LYS A 30 -6.84 16.78 23.31
N ASP A 31 -5.79 17.48 23.70
CA ASP A 31 -4.72 17.88 22.80
C ASP A 31 -4.05 16.58 22.34
N ASN A 32 -4.57 16.04 21.24
CA ASN A 32 -4.00 14.88 20.58
C ASN A 32 -2.90 15.30 19.59
N GLY A 33 -2.60 16.60 19.47
CA GLY A 33 -1.86 17.17 18.36
C GLY A 33 -2.62 16.95 17.05
N ASP A 34 -3.27 18.00 16.54
CA ASP A 34 -3.54 18.25 15.11
C ASP A 34 -4.64 19.33 15.00
N ILE A 35 -4.23 20.60 15.10
CA ILE A 35 -5.06 21.72 14.64
C ILE A 35 -4.68 21.97 13.18
N PHE A 36 -5.59 21.69 12.25
CA PHE A 36 -5.44 22.10 10.85
C PHE A 36 -6.20 23.41 10.64
N ILE A 37 -5.48 24.52 10.44
CA ILE A 37 -6.05 25.74 9.87
C ILE A 37 -5.95 25.61 8.36
N ILE A 38 -7.07 25.24 7.72
CA ILE A 38 -7.18 25.25 6.26
C ILE A 38 -7.50 26.69 5.85
N ASN A 39 -6.52 27.41 5.29
CA ASN A 39 -6.77 28.70 4.66
C ASN A 39 -7.41 28.44 3.27
N TYR A 40 -8.70 28.73 3.13
CA TYR A 40 -9.53 28.36 1.98
C TYR A 40 -9.38 29.30 0.76
N ASP A 41 -8.32 30.11 0.70
CA ASP A 41 -8.26 31.24 -0.23
C ASP A 41 -7.32 31.04 -1.43
N SER A 42 -6.81 29.84 -1.68
CA SER A 42 -6.06 29.57 -2.91
C SER A 42 -6.23 28.12 -3.38
N PHE A 43 -7.36 27.87 -4.05
CA PHE A 43 -7.60 26.68 -4.85
C PHE A 43 -7.44 27.06 -6.33
N ASP A 44 -6.19 27.11 -6.80
CA ASP A 44 -5.88 26.93 -8.22
C ASP A 44 -5.26 25.55 -8.36
N GLY A 45 -5.84 24.74 -9.24
CA GLY A 45 -5.69 23.29 -9.25
C GLY A 45 -4.25 22.82 -9.46
N ASP A 46 -3.77 22.04 -8.49
CA ASP A 46 -2.92 20.85 -8.64
C ASP A 46 -3.11 20.01 -7.36
N VAL A 47 -3.83 18.89 -7.47
CA VAL A 47 -4.16 17.98 -6.35
C VAL A 47 -3.05 16.94 -6.22
N ASP A 48 -1.78 17.35 -6.17
CA ASP A 48 -0.65 16.40 -6.13
C ASP A 48 0.41 16.69 -5.07
N ASP A 49 0.27 17.70 -4.21
CA ASP A 49 1.30 17.94 -3.19
C ASP A 49 0.77 18.44 -1.84
N ILE A 50 0.06 17.56 -1.13
CA ILE A 50 0.07 17.59 0.34
C ILE A 50 1.20 16.67 0.83
N SER A 51 2.44 17.03 0.51
CA SER A 51 3.61 16.36 1.09
C SER A 51 3.66 16.68 2.58
N THR A 52 3.07 15.78 3.37
CA THR A 52 3.32 15.70 4.79
C THR A 52 4.80 15.37 4.96
N THR A 53 5.59 16.33 5.44
CA THR A 53 7.04 16.16 5.69
C THR A 53 7.35 15.18 6.84
N THR A 54 6.32 14.74 7.56
CA THR A 54 6.42 13.71 8.59
C THR A 54 6.29 12.33 7.95
N ILE A 55 7.41 11.61 7.83
CA ILE A 55 7.41 10.19 7.46
C ILE A 55 6.64 9.44 8.56
N ALA A 56 5.42 9.02 8.27
CA ALA A 56 4.69 8.10 9.14
C ALA A 56 5.51 6.80 9.30
N PRO A 57 5.52 6.18 10.50
CA PRO A 57 6.20 4.91 10.68
C PRO A 57 5.66 3.87 9.68
N ARG A 58 6.53 3.37 8.81
CA ARG A 58 6.22 2.26 7.90
C ARG A 58 6.07 0.98 8.74
N ALA A 59 5.17 0.09 8.33
CA ALA A 59 5.04 -1.23 8.97
C ALA A 59 6.38 -1.99 8.87
N ALA A 60 6.68 -2.86 9.85
CA ALA A 60 7.95 -3.59 9.90
C ALA A 60 8.17 -4.51 8.68
N ASP A 61 7.10 -4.89 8.00
CA ASP A 61 7.07 -5.74 6.82
C ASP A 61 6.65 -4.97 5.55
N TYR A 62 6.81 -3.64 5.57
CA TYR A 62 6.61 -2.78 4.41
C TYR A 62 7.79 -2.89 3.45
N VAL A 63 7.49 -3.14 2.18
CA VAL A 63 8.47 -3.14 1.09
C VAL A 63 8.24 -1.94 0.18
N ASP A 64 9.29 -1.14 -0.04
CA ASP A 64 9.29 -0.02 -0.98
C ASP A 64 9.65 -0.54 -2.38
N PHE A 65 8.64 -0.91 -3.16
CA PHE A 65 8.88 -1.47 -4.49
C PHE A 65 9.49 -0.48 -5.47
N ASP A 66 9.22 0.82 -5.33
CA ASP A 66 9.78 1.84 -6.22
C ASP A 66 11.30 1.97 -6.01
N GLU A 67 11.74 1.97 -4.75
CA GLU A 67 13.16 1.92 -4.42
C GLU A 67 13.83 0.65 -4.96
N VAL A 68 13.19 -0.52 -4.78
CA VAL A 68 13.70 -1.80 -5.29
C VAL A 68 13.79 -1.82 -6.81
N MET A 69 12.76 -1.33 -7.51
CA MET A 69 12.76 -1.21 -8.97
C MET A 69 13.90 -0.32 -9.43
N HIS A 70 14.08 0.85 -8.81
CA HIS A 70 15.17 1.76 -9.15
C HIS A 70 16.54 1.11 -8.96
N TYR A 71 16.75 0.46 -7.82
CA TYR A 71 18.00 -0.24 -7.51
C TYR A 71 18.33 -1.33 -8.54
N CYS A 72 17.37 -2.20 -8.85
CA CYS A 72 17.61 -3.32 -9.75
C CYS A 72 17.75 -2.88 -11.21
N ASN A 73 17.01 -1.86 -11.64
CA ASN A 73 17.12 -1.30 -12.98
C ASN A 73 18.49 -0.64 -13.23
N ALA A 74 19.11 -0.05 -12.19
CA ALA A 74 20.45 0.52 -12.30
C ALA A 74 21.53 -0.50 -12.73
N SER A 75 21.34 -1.78 -12.38
CA SER A 75 22.28 -2.86 -12.74
C SER A 75 21.79 -3.71 -13.92
N PHE A 76 20.47 -3.87 -14.05
CA PHE A 76 19.83 -4.73 -15.04
C PHE A 76 18.74 -3.92 -15.75
N ILE A 77 19.13 -3.23 -16.81
CA ILE A 77 18.23 -2.35 -17.55
C ILE A 77 17.20 -3.20 -18.26
N THR A 78 15.99 -3.22 -17.70
CA THR A 78 14.85 -3.97 -18.24
C THR A 78 13.74 -3.00 -18.63
N PRO A 79 13.25 -3.06 -19.88
CA PRO A 79 12.12 -2.23 -20.31
C PRO A 79 10.89 -2.48 -19.44
N MET A 80 10.17 -1.42 -19.06
CA MET A 80 8.93 -1.57 -18.28
C MET A 80 7.87 -2.40 -19.01
N SER A 81 7.90 -2.45 -20.34
CA SER A 81 7.04 -3.35 -21.12
C SER A 81 7.29 -4.82 -20.81
N ASN A 82 8.56 -5.22 -20.59
CA ASN A 82 8.91 -6.59 -20.22
C ASN A 82 8.42 -6.89 -18.81
N VAL A 83 8.53 -5.92 -17.89
CA VAL A 83 8.04 -6.05 -16.51
C VAL A 83 6.53 -6.25 -16.50
N LEU A 84 5.79 -5.40 -17.21
CA LEU A 84 4.33 -5.47 -17.31
C LEU A 84 3.87 -6.78 -17.96
N GLN A 85 4.52 -7.19 -19.05
CA GLN A 85 4.18 -8.42 -19.73
C GLN A 85 4.38 -9.62 -18.81
N PHE A 86 5.51 -9.69 -18.10
CA PHE A 86 5.78 -10.78 -17.18
C PHE A 86 4.78 -10.81 -16.02
N ASN A 87 4.46 -9.68 -15.42
CA ASN A 87 3.47 -9.61 -14.34
C ASN A 87 2.06 -10.01 -14.79
N THR A 88 1.75 -9.83 -16.08
CA THR A 88 0.43 -10.16 -16.65
C THR A 88 0.34 -11.60 -17.14
N THR A 89 1.44 -12.14 -17.68
CA THR A 89 1.43 -13.42 -18.42
C THR A 89 2.31 -14.51 -17.81
N GLY A 90 3.21 -14.15 -16.91
CA GLY A 90 4.27 -15.02 -16.40
C GLY A 90 5.36 -15.33 -17.42
N ALA A 91 5.44 -14.60 -18.54
CA ALA A 91 6.41 -14.85 -19.61
C ALA A 91 7.12 -13.55 -20.04
N LEU A 92 8.40 -13.68 -20.40
CA LEU A 92 9.16 -12.60 -21.02
C LEU A 92 8.88 -12.58 -22.54
N PRO A 93 9.03 -11.43 -23.22
CA PRO A 93 8.95 -11.39 -24.68
C PRO A 93 10.05 -12.24 -25.35
N ASP A 94 11.26 -12.23 -24.79
CA ASP A 94 12.35 -13.15 -25.13
C ASP A 94 12.70 -13.99 -23.90
N GLU A 95 12.47 -15.30 -24.00
CA GLU A 95 12.76 -16.28 -22.95
C GLU A 95 14.26 -16.50 -22.73
N ASN A 96 15.13 -15.90 -23.55
CA ASN A 96 16.58 -15.93 -23.36
C ASN A 96 17.16 -14.60 -22.86
N ASP A 97 16.32 -13.61 -22.55
CA ASP A 97 16.76 -12.31 -22.05
C ASP A 97 17.29 -12.42 -20.61
N LYS A 98 18.60 -12.66 -20.51
CA LYS A 98 19.32 -12.77 -19.23
C LYS A 98 19.28 -11.49 -18.41
N THR A 99 19.17 -10.33 -19.04
CA THR A 99 19.10 -9.05 -18.33
C THR A 99 17.79 -8.97 -17.57
N SER A 100 16.67 -9.25 -18.23
CA SER A 100 15.36 -9.32 -17.57
C SER A 100 15.29 -10.42 -16.51
N MET A 101 15.90 -11.59 -16.75
CA MET A 101 16.00 -12.62 -15.71
C MET A 101 16.73 -12.12 -14.46
N CYS A 102 17.88 -11.45 -14.64
CA CYS A 102 18.63 -10.88 -13.52
C CYS A 102 17.88 -9.73 -12.83
N TYR A 103 17.14 -8.90 -13.58
CA TYR A 103 16.28 -7.87 -13.00
C TYR A 103 15.26 -8.47 -12.03
N PHE A 104 14.53 -9.51 -12.46
CA PHE A 104 13.55 -10.17 -11.59
C PHE A 104 14.18 -10.88 -10.41
N HIS A 105 15.31 -11.56 -10.62
CA HIS A 105 16.07 -12.18 -9.53
C HIS A 105 16.49 -11.14 -8.48
N CYS A 106 17.07 -10.01 -8.93
CA CYS A 106 17.42 -8.89 -8.06
C CYS A 106 16.19 -8.34 -7.33
N PHE A 107 15.07 -8.15 -8.04
CA PHE A 107 13.86 -7.57 -7.47
C PHE A 107 13.34 -8.42 -6.31
N PHE A 108 13.25 -9.73 -6.49
CA PHE A 108 12.78 -10.63 -5.43
C PHE A 108 13.74 -10.69 -4.24
N GLU A 109 15.06 -10.65 -4.47
CA GLU A 109 16.03 -10.61 -3.38
C GLU A 109 16.00 -9.30 -2.60
N LYS A 110 15.94 -8.16 -3.30
CA LYS A 110 15.93 -6.84 -2.68
C LYS A 110 14.62 -6.47 -2.03
N ALA A 111 13.51 -7.01 -2.52
CA ALA A 111 12.22 -6.93 -1.86
C ALA A 111 12.12 -7.85 -0.61
N GLY A 112 13.11 -8.72 -0.37
CA GLY A 112 13.07 -9.71 0.70
C GLY A 112 12.08 -10.86 0.46
N LEU A 113 11.53 -10.96 -0.76
CA LEU A 113 10.60 -12.02 -1.18
C LEU A 113 11.33 -13.35 -1.38
N MET A 114 12.63 -13.31 -1.64
CA MET A 114 13.47 -14.48 -1.81
C MET A 114 14.85 -14.23 -1.18
N ASP A 115 15.42 -15.24 -0.55
CA ASP A 115 16.82 -15.23 -0.11
C ASP A 115 17.44 -16.58 -0.46
N ASN A 116 18.53 -16.56 -1.23
CA ASN A 116 19.25 -17.77 -1.64
C ASN A 116 18.32 -18.89 -2.16
N TYR A 117 17.42 -18.53 -3.08
CA TYR A 117 16.44 -19.43 -3.70
C TYR A 117 15.37 -20.00 -2.74
N LYS A 118 15.21 -19.39 -1.55
CA LYS A 118 14.15 -19.67 -0.59
C LYS A 118 13.17 -18.52 -0.54
N LEU A 119 11.88 -18.81 -0.69
CA LEU A 119 10.84 -17.79 -0.73
C LEU A 119 10.42 -17.41 0.69
N ASN A 120 10.30 -16.11 0.96
CA ASN A 120 9.71 -15.63 2.19
C ASN A 120 8.20 -15.79 2.11
N ALA A 121 7.69 -16.80 2.79
CA ALA A 121 6.30 -17.20 2.69
C ALA A 121 5.30 -16.12 3.12
N ASP A 122 5.65 -15.31 4.11
CA ASP A 122 4.79 -14.25 4.62
C ASP A 122 4.74 -13.08 3.65
N LEU A 123 5.90 -12.62 3.16
CA LEU A 123 5.97 -11.51 2.22
C LEU A 123 5.43 -11.89 0.83
N VAL A 124 5.71 -13.09 0.34
CA VAL A 124 5.19 -13.57 -0.96
C VAL A 124 3.66 -13.63 -0.93
N ARG A 125 3.07 -14.18 0.13
CA ARG A 125 1.59 -14.23 0.26
C ARG A 125 0.98 -12.85 0.43
N LYS A 126 1.69 -11.92 1.07
CA LYS A 126 1.24 -10.54 1.25
C LYS A 126 1.28 -9.74 -0.06
N TYR A 127 2.32 -9.90 -0.88
CA TYR A 127 2.62 -8.98 -1.98
C TYR A 127 2.46 -9.54 -3.39
N VAL A 128 2.51 -10.86 -3.59
CA VAL A 128 2.52 -11.47 -4.94
C VAL A 128 1.14 -12.01 -5.35
N TRP A 129 0.06 -11.68 -4.61
CA TRP A 129 -1.26 -12.32 -4.69
C TRP A 129 -1.26 -13.71 -4.03
N PRO A 130 -2.38 -14.37 -3.68
CA PRO A 130 -2.35 -15.53 -2.82
C PRO A 130 -1.86 -16.71 -3.65
N ALA A 131 -0.54 -16.84 -3.78
CA ALA A 131 0.08 -18.10 -4.10
C ALA A 131 -0.33 -19.06 -2.98
N THR A 132 -1.41 -19.81 -3.23
CA THR A 132 -2.02 -20.69 -2.24
C THR A 132 -1.34 -22.05 -2.23
N GLY A 133 -1.68 -22.84 -1.21
CA GLY A 133 -1.30 -24.25 -1.13
C GLY A 133 0.20 -24.47 -1.06
N ASP A 134 0.69 -25.36 -1.92
CA ASP A 134 2.06 -25.87 -2.01
C ASP A 134 2.95 -25.06 -2.98
N SER A 135 2.48 -23.89 -3.44
CA SER A 135 3.16 -23.11 -4.47
C SER A 135 4.59 -22.72 -4.08
N ILE A 136 4.83 -22.47 -2.79
CA ILE A 136 6.17 -22.13 -2.29
C ILE A 136 7.10 -23.32 -2.40
N GLU A 137 6.73 -24.46 -1.80
CA GLU A 137 7.58 -25.65 -1.78
C GLU A 137 7.84 -26.20 -3.18
N VAL A 138 6.83 -26.13 -4.07
CA VAL A 138 6.97 -26.54 -5.47
C VAL A 138 7.93 -25.60 -6.20
N CYS A 139 7.72 -24.29 -6.14
CA CYS A 139 8.48 -23.34 -6.94
C CYS A 139 9.94 -23.20 -6.50
N GLU A 140 10.27 -23.36 -5.22
CA GLU A 140 11.67 -23.36 -4.75
C GLU A 140 12.52 -24.49 -5.38
N ASN A 141 11.88 -25.54 -5.90
CA ASN A 141 12.56 -26.64 -6.54
C ASN A 141 12.88 -26.40 -8.03
N GLU A 142 12.44 -25.28 -8.59
CA GLU A 142 12.64 -24.94 -10.01
C GLU A 142 14.09 -24.51 -10.31
N GLY A 143 14.53 -24.80 -11.54
CA GLY A 143 15.81 -24.35 -12.07
C GLY A 143 17.06 -24.88 -11.35
N LYS A 144 16.97 -26.02 -10.64
CA LYS A 144 18.12 -26.63 -9.93
C LYS A 144 19.29 -27.00 -10.85
N ASP A 145 19.00 -27.28 -12.11
CA ASP A 145 19.94 -27.62 -13.17
C ASP A 145 20.49 -26.39 -13.91
N VAL A 146 19.93 -25.21 -13.67
CA VAL A 146 20.37 -23.96 -14.29
C VAL A 146 21.67 -23.49 -13.63
N THR A 147 22.72 -23.37 -14.44
CA THR A 147 24.08 -23.02 -13.97
C THR A 147 24.26 -21.54 -13.63
N ASN A 148 23.40 -20.66 -14.15
CA ASN A 148 23.42 -19.23 -13.87
C ASN A 148 22.45 -18.87 -12.73
N SER A 149 22.92 -18.07 -11.77
CA SER A 149 22.14 -17.67 -10.59
C SER A 149 20.84 -16.93 -10.96
N CYS A 150 20.92 -15.97 -11.88
CA CYS A 150 19.73 -15.23 -12.35
C CYS A 150 18.73 -16.16 -13.04
N GLY A 151 19.20 -17.08 -13.87
CA GLY A 151 18.33 -18.04 -14.55
C GLY A 151 17.60 -18.94 -13.57
N ARG A 152 18.29 -19.43 -12.53
CA ARG A 152 17.65 -20.21 -11.46
C ARG A 152 16.65 -19.38 -10.66
N GLY A 153 17.05 -18.19 -10.22
CA GLY A 153 16.16 -17.28 -9.49
C GLY A 153 14.92 -16.94 -10.30
N PHE A 154 15.09 -16.64 -11.58
CA PHE A 154 13.98 -16.37 -12.49
C PHE A 154 13.06 -17.58 -12.68
N ALA A 155 13.57 -18.81 -12.76
CA ALA A 155 12.73 -20.01 -12.86
C ALA A 155 11.78 -20.16 -11.66
N ILE A 156 12.28 -19.92 -10.45
CA ILE A 156 11.48 -19.92 -9.21
C ILE A 156 10.41 -18.83 -9.28
N ILE A 157 10.80 -17.61 -9.64
CA ILE A 157 9.90 -16.45 -9.73
C ILE A 157 8.81 -16.68 -10.78
N LYS A 158 9.18 -17.20 -11.94
CA LYS A 158 8.25 -17.56 -13.03
C LYS A 158 7.21 -18.56 -12.55
N CYS A 159 7.62 -19.59 -11.81
CA CYS A 159 6.69 -20.54 -11.21
C CYS A 159 5.72 -19.85 -10.24
N VAL A 160 6.22 -18.99 -9.34
CA VAL A 160 5.36 -18.27 -8.37
C VAL A 160 4.34 -17.40 -9.09
N VAL A 161 4.77 -16.62 -10.08
CA VAL A 161 3.88 -15.73 -10.84
C VAL A 161 2.84 -16.52 -11.64
N LEU A 162 3.23 -17.61 -12.31
CA LEU A 162 2.28 -18.44 -13.05
C LEU A 162 1.21 -19.08 -12.15
N ARG A 163 1.61 -19.53 -10.95
CA ARG A 163 0.67 -20.07 -9.97
C ARG A 163 -0.24 -18.98 -9.40
N ALA A 164 0.31 -17.81 -9.08
CA ALA A 164 -0.49 -16.67 -8.64
C ALA A 164 -1.52 -16.23 -9.71
N LEU A 165 -1.14 -16.19 -10.98
CA LEU A 165 -2.06 -15.90 -12.10
C LEU A 165 -3.14 -16.98 -12.26
N THR A 166 -2.78 -18.25 -12.03
CA THR A 166 -3.73 -19.37 -12.08
C THR A 166 -4.73 -19.31 -10.92
N ASP A 167 -4.24 -19.06 -9.70
CA ASP A 167 -5.06 -18.91 -8.49
C ASP A 167 -6.00 -17.69 -8.60
N ALA A 168 -5.50 -16.56 -9.12
CA ALA A 168 -6.31 -15.36 -9.37
C ALA A 168 -7.47 -15.64 -10.35
N ARG A 169 -7.24 -16.46 -11.39
CA ARG A 169 -8.28 -16.85 -12.34
C ARG A 169 -9.31 -17.80 -11.73
N ASN A 170 -8.89 -18.66 -10.81
CA ASN A 170 -9.75 -19.66 -10.17
C ASN A 170 -10.56 -19.07 -9.01
N ASN A 171 -10.08 -18.01 -8.38
CA ASN A 171 -10.76 -17.30 -7.30
C ASN A 171 -10.72 -15.78 -7.54
N PRO A 172 -11.54 -15.25 -8.48
CA PRO A 172 -11.57 -13.83 -8.75
C PRO A 172 -12.04 -13.10 -7.48
N VAL A 173 -11.17 -12.28 -6.90
CA VAL A 173 -11.52 -11.39 -5.79
C VAL A 173 -12.48 -10.36 -6.37
N VAL A 174 -13.76 -10.47 -5.98
CA VAL A 174 -14.85 -9.53 -6.32
C VAL A 174 -14.78 -8.28 -5.44
#